data_AF-A0A7S3JH85-F1
#
_entry.id   AF-A0A7S3JH85-F1
#
_cell.length_a   1.000
_cell.length_b   1.000
_cell.length_c   1.000
_cell.angle_alpha   90.00
_cell.angle_beta   90.00
_cell.angle_gamma   90.00
#
_symmetry.space_group_name_H-M   'P 1'
#
loop_
_entity.id
_entity.type
_entity.pdbx_description
1 polymer ?
#
loop_
_entity_poly.entity_id
_entity_poly.type
_entity_poly.pdbx_seq_one_letter_code
_entity_poly.pdbx_strand_id
1 'polypeptide(L)'
;NVGMAEKYHPMLGDIVIINKNEQENKFKMQHYIDDVKSKPDTDIYISQFGPVTLYEICSPKAFDEFERLVPEKIDRNDQEGTPIGYIAPRSFGVIESTANWNERRKFILKAIGINYASKYIPLMIETVDKWAKSV
;
A
#
# COMPACT_ATOMS: atom_id res chain seq x y z
N ASN A 1 -14.31 -12.15 -11.17
CA ASN A 1 -15.13 -11.14 -11.89
C ASN A 1 -14.36 -9.85 -12.08
N VAL A 2 -14.42 -9.25 -13.27
CA VAL A 2 -13.72 -8.00 -13.60
C VAL A 2 -14.73 -6.88 -13.76
N GLY A 3 -14.52 -5.76 -13.07
CA GLY A 3 -15.30 -4.53 -13.22
C GLY A 3 -14.48 -3.44 -13.91
N MET A 4 -15.15 -2.53 -14.62
CA MET A 4 -14.51 -1.35 -15.23
C MET A 4 -14.94 -0.06 -14.54
N ALA A 5 -14.04 0.92 -14.49
CA ALA A 5 -14.38 2.27 -14.07
C ALA A 5 -15.09 3.06 -15.17
N GLU A 6 -16.36 3.43 -14.94
CA GLU A 6 -17.10 4.34 -15.82
C GLU A 6 -16.60 5.80 -15.70
N LYS A 7 -15.94 6.15 -14.58
CA LYS A 7 -15.36 7.48 -14.34
C LYS A 7 -14.00 7.37 -13.65
N TYR A 8 -13.07 8.21 -14.09
CA TYR A 8 -11.80 8.45 -13.38
C TYR A 8 -12.07 8.89 -11.94
N HIS A 9 -11.51 8.18 -10.96
CA HIS A 9 -11.52 8.59 -9.56
C HIS A 9 -10.05 8.80 -9.15
N PRO A 10 -9.66 10.01 -8.73
CA PRO A 10 -8.31 10.22 -8.22
C PRO A 10 -8.06 9.31 -7.01
N MET A 11 -6.85 8.77 -6.89
CA MET A 11 -6.49 7.87 -5.78
C MET A 11 -6.81 8.48 -4.40
N LEU A 12 -6.56 9.78 -4.23
CA LEU A 12 -6.85 10.49 -2.98
C LEU A 12 -8.31 10.98 -2.88
N GLY A 13 -9.12 10.78 -3.92
CA GLY A 13 -10.41 11.44 -4.07
C GLY A 13 -10.24 12.88 -4.58
N ASP A 14 -11.35 13.54 -4.89
CA ASP A 14 -11.33 14.99 -5.08
C ASP A 14 -11.22 15.71 -3.72
N ILE A 15 -10.89 17.00 -3.74
CA ILE A 15 -10.72 17.79 -2.52
C ILE A 15 -12.03 17.88 -1.70
N VAL A 16 -13.19 17.75 -2.35
CA VAL A 16 -14.50 17.81 -1.69
C VAL A 16 -14.73 16.54 -0.87
N ILE A 17 -14.40 15.38 -1.42
CA ILE A 17 -14.47 14.07 -0.78
C ILE A 17 -13.49 14.00 0.38
N ILE A 18 -12.25 14.49 0.20
CA ILE A 18 -11.26 14.53 1.28
C ILE A 18 -11.75 15.39 2.44
N ASN A 19 -12.22 16.62 2.15
CA ASN A 19 -12.73 17.53 3.17
C ASN A 19 -13.97 16.95 3.87
N LYS A 20 -14.84 16.27 3.13
CA LYS A 20 -16.00 15.57 3.69
C LYS A 20 -15.56 14.45 4.63
N ASN A 21 -14.60 13.61 4.22
CA ASN A 21 -14.07 12.54 5.07
C ASN A 21 -13.45 13.11 6.35
N GLU A 22 -12.71 14.23 6.25
CA GLU A 22 -12.14 14.91 7.41
C GLU A 22 -13.21 15.46 8.36
N GLN A 23 -14.24 16.12 7.82
CA GLN A 23 -15.38 16.61 8.61
C GLN A 23 -16.17 15.49 9.29
N GLU A 24 -16.26 14.32 8.65
CA GLU A 24 -16.94 13.13 9.17
C GLU A 24 -16.05 12.26 10.07
N ASN A 25 -14.81 12.69 10.39
CA ASN A 25 -13.81 11.89 11.12
C ASN A 25 -13.57 10.49 10.51
N LYS A 26 -13.69 10.38 9.18
CA LYS A 26 -13.42 9.17 8.42
C LYS A 26 -11.96 9.13 7.97
N PHE A 27 -11.48 7.93 7.65
CA PHE A 27 -10.18 7.78 7.00
C PHE A 27 -10.14 8.55 5.68
N LYS A 28 -9.00 9.17 5.35
CA LYS A 28 -8.85 9.98 4.12
C LYS A 28 -9.17 9.21 2.84
N MET A 29 -9.00 7.89 2.85
CA MET A 29 -9.26 6.97 1.75
C MET A 29 -10.58 6.21 1.89
N GLN A 30 -11.50 6.67 2.75
CA GLN A 30 -12.74 5.93 3.03
C GLN A 30 -13.62 5.76 1.78
N HIS A 31 -13.60 6.74 0.86
CA HIS A 31 -14.31 6.64 -0.41
C HIS A 31 -13.87 5.45 -1.25
N TYR A 32 -12.58 5.09 -1.24
CA TYR A 32 -12.09 3.88 -1.93
C TYR A 32 -12.68 2.60 -1.33
N ILE A 33 -12.77 2.54 0.01
CA ILE A 33 -13.37 1.40 0.70
C ILE A 33 -14.85 1.29 0.36
N ASP A 34 -15.56 2.41 0.34
CA ASP A 34 -16.98 2.47 0.04
C ASP A 34 -17.25 2.09 -1.43
N ASP A 35 -16.40 2.54 -2.36
CA ASP A 35 -16.46 2.17 -3.78
C ASP A 35 -16.22 0.68 -4.00
N VAL A 36 -15.24 0.08 -3.31
CA VAL A 36 -15.00 -1.37 -3.36
C VAL A 36 -16.19 -2.14 -2.77
N LYS A 37 -16.72 -1.71 -1.62
CA LYS A 37 -17.88 -2.36 -0.97
C LYS A 37 -19.17 -2.26 -1.79
N SER A 38 -19.32 -1.21 -2.60
CA SER A 38 -20.47 -1.07 -3.50
C SER A 38 -20.52 -2.13 -4.60
N LYS A 39 -19.40 -2.86 -4.82
CA LYS A 39 -19.23 -3.88 -5.86
C LYS A 39 -18.71 -5.19 -5.24
N PRO A 40 -19.48 -5.83 -4.34
CA PRO A 40 -19.01 -6.95 -3.52
C PRO A 40 -18.55 -8.17 -4.33
N ASP A 41 -19.06 -8.32 -5.55
CA ASP A 41 -18.72 -9.44 -6.44
C ASP A 41 -17.56 -9.14 -7.39
N THR A 42 -16.87 -8.01 -7.26
CA THR A 42 -15.76 -7.61 -8.15
C THR A 42 -14.40 -7.96 -7.53
N ASP A 43 -13.62 -8.78 -8.24
CA ASP A 43 -12.29 -9.21 -7.79
C ASP A 43 -11.21 -8.21 -8.21
N ILE A 44 -11.30 -7.72 -9.44
CA ILE A 44 -10.33 -6.80 -10.05
C ILE A 44 -11.10 -5.64 -10.69
N TYR A 45 -10.64 -4.43 -10.43
CA TYR A 45 -11.14 -3.21 -11.03
C TYR A 45 -10.10 -2.60 -11.95
N ILE A 46 -10.51 -2.22 -13.16
CA ILE A 46 -9.62 -1.58 -14.13
C ILE A 46 -9.94 -0.09 -14.16
N SER A 47 -8.95 0.73 -13.83
CA SER A 47 -9.02 2.20 -13.86
C SER A 47 -7.93 2.79 -14.76
N GLN A 48 -8.03 4.08 -15.07
CA GLN A 48 -6.99 4.81 -15.79
C GLN A 48 -6.44 5.93 -14.91
N PHE A 49 -5.12 6.10 -14.88
CA PHE A 49 -4.45 7.23 -14.25
C PHE A 49 -3.56 7.92 -15.28
N GLY A 50 -4.10 8.98 -15.91
CA GLY A 50 -3.47 9.60 -17.07
C GLY A 50 -3.32 8.57 -18.21
N PRO A 51 -2.11 8.34 -18.76
CA PRO A 51 -1.89 7.35 -19.82
C PRO A 51 -1.75 5.90 -19.30
N VAL A 52 -1.79 5.68 -17.97
CA VAL A 52 -1.51 4.37 -17.36
C VAL A 52 -2.82 3.66 -17.04
N THR A 53 -2.96 2.40 -17.46
CA THR A 53 -4.02 1.51 -16.98
C THR A 53 -3.62 0.90 -15.66
N LEU A 54 -4.47 1.02 -14.66
CA LEU A 54 -4.28 0.44 -13.33
C LEU A 54 -5.22 -0.76 -13.17
N TYR A 55 -4.67 -1.82 -12.59
CA TYR A 55 -5.40 -3.01 -12.17
C TYR A 55 -5.46 -3.01 -10.64
N GLU A 56 -6.60 -2.65 -10.10
CA GLU A 56 -6.84 -2.56 -8.66
C GLU A 56 -7.45 -3.88 -8.18
N ILE A 57 -6.87 -4.46 -7.13
CA ILE A 57 -7.33 -5.72 -6.55
C ILE A 57 -8.25 -5.40 -5.38
N CYS A 58 -9.50 -5.86 -5.47
CA CYS A 58 -10.58 -5.41 -4.59
C CYS A 58 -11.09 -6.50 -3.65
N SER A 59 -10.96 -7.77 -4.02
CA SER A 59 -11.39 -8.89 -3.18
C SER A 59 -10.22 -9.52 -2.40
N PRO A 60 -10.44 -9.98 -1.15
CA PRO A 60 -9.41 -10.69 -0.39
C PRO A 60 -8.87 -11.93 -1.12
N LYS A 61 -9.74 -12.66 -1.83
CA LYS A 61 -9.36 -13.85 -2.58
C LYS A 61 -8.41 -13.51 -3.73
N ALA A 62 -8.69 -12.46 -4.50
CA ALA A 62 -7.82 -12.04 -5.60
C ALA A 62 -6.49 -11.47 -5.08
N PHE A 63 -6.52 -10.81 -3.91
CA PHE A 63 -5.31 -10.35 -3.23
C PHE A 63 -4.41 -11.52 -2.82
N ASP A 64 -4.98 -12.56 -2.19
CA ASP A 64 -4.24 -13.76 -1.81
C ASP A 64 -3.64 -14.49 -3.03
N GLU A 65 -4.36 -14.54 -4.15
CA GLU A 65 -3.86 -15.11 -5.40
C GLU A 65 -2.71 -14.28 -5.97
N PHE A 66 -2.85 -12.95 -6.00
CA PHE A 66 -1.81 -12.05 -6.47
C PHE A 66 -0.54 -12.13 -5.62
N GLU A 67 -0.66 -12.07 -4.29
CA GLU A 67 0.47 -12.19 -3.36
C GLU A 67 1.26 -13.50 -3.55
N ARG A 68 0.59 -14.60 -3.91
CA ARG A 68 1.27 -15.86 -4.24
C ARG A 68 2.05 -15.80 -5.55
N LEU A 69 1.60 -15.02 -6.52
CA LEU A 69 2.23 -14.88 -7.83
C LEU A 69 3.38 -13.86 -7.84
N VAL A 70 3.35 -12.87 -6.94
CA VAL A 70 4.38 -11.80 -6.87
C VAL A 70 5.82 -12.35 -6.83
N PRO A 71 6.15 -13.35 -5.99
CA PRO A 71 7.51 -13.90 -5.93
C PRO A 71 7.99 -14.62 -7.20
N GLU A 72 7.08 -15.01 -8.10
CA GLU A 72 7.38 -15.90 -9.22
C GLU A 72 7.21 -15.26 -10.60
N LYS A 73 6.30 -14.29 -10.74
CA LYS A 73 5.84 -13.84 -12.06
C LYS A 73 5.70 -12.34 -12.22
N ILE A 74 5.79 -11.56 -11.15
CA ILE A 74 5.48 -10.13 -11.17
C ILE A 74 6.64 -9.34 -10.62
N ASP A 75 7.56 -8.96 -11.49
CA ASP A 75 8.60 -7.99 -11.14
C ASP A 75 8.01 -6.59 -11.00
N ARG A 76 8.46 -5.86 -9.98
CA ARG A 76 8.13 -4.45 -9.81
C ARG A 76 9.04 -3.63 -10.71
N ASN A 77 8.45 -2.90 -11.65
CA ASN A 77 9.20 -1.94 -12.46
C ASN A 77 9.68 -0.78 -11.58
N ASP A 78 10.80 -0.16 -11.99
CA ASP A 78 11.31 1.05 -11.37
C ASP A 78 10.20 2.11 -11.29
N GLN A 79 10.07 2.69 -10.10
CA GLN A 79 9.08 3.73 -9.78
C GLN A 79 9.67 5.13 -9.99
N GLU A 80 10.81 5.24 -10.69
CA GLU A 80 11.45 6.51 -11.01
C GLU A 80 10.47 7.46 -11.71
N GLY A 81 10.27 8.64 -11.12
CA GLY A 81 9.31 9.64 -11.62
C GLY A 81 7.87 9.49 -11.10
N THR A 82 7.54 8.48 -10.30
CA THR A 82 6.23 8.41 -9.60
C THR A 82 6.33 9.03 -8.20
N PRO A 83 5.23 9.57 -7.63
CA PRO A 83 5.23 10.12 -6.27
C PRO A 83 5.73 9.12 -5.21
N ILE A 84 5.48 7.83 -5.40
CA ILE A 84 5.94 6.77 -4.50
C ILE A 84 7.47 6.61 -4.57
N GLY A 85 8.05 6.71 -5.76
CA GLY A 85 9.50 6.64 -5.96
C GLY A 85 10.29 7.78 -5.29
N TYR A 86 9.64 8.90 -4.96
CA TYR A 86 10.27 10.00 -4.21
C TYR A 86 10.18 9.84 -2.69
N ILE A 87 9.21 9.08 -2.17
CA ILE A 87 8.96 8.94 -0.72
C ILE A 87 9.62 7.67 -0.17
N ALA A 88 9.66 6.60 -0.97
CA ALA A 88 10.31 5.35 -0.58
C ALA A 88 11.77 5.31 -1.09
N PRO A 89 12.75 4.88 -0.27
CA PRO A 89 14.10 4.63 -0.77
C PRO A 89 14.05 3.64 -1.94
N ARG A 90 14.85 3.87 -3.00
CA ARG A 90 14.89 2.99 -4.20
C ARG A 90 15.02 1.51 -3.85
N SER A 91 15.75 1.18 -2.79
CA SER A 91 15.92 -0.19 -2.29
C SER A 91 14.61 -0.89 -1.90
N PHE A 92 13.52 -0.16 -1.67
CA PHE A 92 12.17 -0.70 -1.43
C PHE A 92 11.27 -0.69 -2.68
N GLY A 93 11.56 0.19 -3.65
CA GLY A 93 10.75 0.38 -4.86
C GLY A 93 11.23 -0.40 -6.09
N VAL A 94 12.52 -0.73 -6.17
CA VAL A 94 13.20 -1.32 -7.36
C VAL A 94 13.68 -2.74 -7.08
N ILE A 95 12.86 -3.53 -6.37
CA ILE A 95 13.19 -4.94 -6.13
C ILE A 95 12.51 -5.76 -7.22
N GLU A 96 13.31 -6.33 -8.14
CA GLU A 96 12.90 -7.51 -8.91
C GLU A 96 12.39 -8.57 -7.91
N SER A 97 11.08 -8.78 -7.93
CA SER A 97 10.37 -9.69 -7.03
C SER A 97 10.78 -11.14 -7.28
N THR A 98 11.27 -11.47 -8.47
CA THR A 98 11.59 -12.84 -8.88
C THR A 98 13.03 -13.23 -8.55
N ALA A 99 13.99 -12.32 -8.69
CA ALA A 99 15.39 -12.60 -8.39
C ALA A 99 15.65 -12.65 -6.87
N ASN A 100 16.24 -13.73 -6.35
CA ASN A 100 16.70 -13.83 -4.95
C ASN A 100 15.67 -13.49 -3.85
N TRP A 101 14.35 -13.58 -4.13
CA TRP A 101 13.28 -13.26 -3.17
C TRP A 101 13.42 -14.05 -1.87
N ASN A 102 13.66 -15.36 -1.96
CA ASN A 102 13.78 -16.23 -0.80
C ASN A 102 14.94 -15.83 0.12
N GLU A 103 16.08 -15.41 -0.44
CA GLU A 103 17.24 -14.93 0.34
C GLU A 103 16.95 -13.57 0.99
N ARG A 104 16.34 -12.63 0.25
CA ARG A 104 15.94 -11.31 0.77
C ARG A 104 14.90 -11.43 1.88
N ARG A 105 13.85 -12.23 1.66
CA ARG A 105 12.82 -12.54 2.67
C ARG A 105 13.45 -13.13 3.93
N LYS A 106 14.38 -14.07 3.80
CA LYS A 106 15.10 -14.66 4.93
C LYS A 106 15.92 -13.62 5.69
N PHE A 107 16.60 -12.72 4.98
CA PHE A 107 17.34 -11.62 5.60
C PHE A 107 16.42 -10.64 6.35
N ILE A 108 15.34 -10.19 5.72
CA ILE A 108 14.36 -9.28 6.31
C ILE A 108 13.70 -9.91 7.55
N LEU A 109 13.26 -11.17 7.46
CA LEU A 109 12.67 -11.85 8.63
C LEU A 109 13.67 -12.05 9.76
N LYS A 110 14.95 -12.25 9.45
CA LYS A 110 16.02 -12.29 10.47
C LYS A 110 16.24 -10.92 11.12
N ALA A 111 16.10 -9.83 10.36
CA ALA A 111 16.20 -8.46 10.86
C ALA A 111 14.96 -8.02 11.65
N ILE A 112 13.76 -8.44 11.26
CA ILE A 112 12.49 -8.08 11.92
C ILE A 112 12.17 -8.99 13.11
N GLY A 113 12.82 -10.16 13.21
CA GLY A 113 12.57 -11.14 14.27
C GLY A 113 12.47 -10.49 15.65
N ILE A 114 11.58 -11.03 16.49
CA ILE A 114 11.10 -10.49 17.78
C ILE A 114 12.19 -9.82 18.65
N ASN A 115 13.43 -10.30 18.59
CA ASN A 115 14.59 -9.75 19.30
C ASN A 115 15.11 -8.39 18.79
N TYR A 116 14.74 -7.96 17.58
CA TYR A 116 15.10 -6.65 17.03
C TYR A 116 14.05 -5.62 17.40
N ALA A 117 12.76 -5.89 17.13
CA ALA A 117 11.66 -5.00 17.51
C ALA A 117 11.63 -4.71 19.03
N SER A 118 11.83 -5.74 19.86
CA SER A 118 11.90 -5.59 21.32
C SER A 118 13.05 -4.71 21.82
N LYS A 119 14.13 -4.54 21.07
CA LYS A 119 15.21 -3.59 21.42
C LYS A 119 14.82 -2.14 21.19
N TYR A 120 13.95 -1.87 20.22
CA TYR A 120 13.52 -0.51 19.89
C TYR A 120 12.28 -0.07 20.66
N ILE A 121 11.48 -1.01 21.17
CA ILE A 121 10.29 -0.68 22.00
C ILE A 121 10.66 0.22 23.20
N PRO A 122 11.67 -0.10 24.04
CA PRO A 122 12.06 0.78 25.15
C PRO A 122 12.52 2.17 24.69
N LEU A 123 13.28 2.25 23.59
CA LEU A 123 13.77 3.52 23.04
C LEU A 123 12.62 4.39 22.51
N MET A 124 11.62 3.77 21.88
CA MET A 124 10.41 4.46 21.42
C MET A 124 9.58 4.97 22.60
N ILE A 125 9.39 4.15 23.64
CA ILE A 125 8.70 4.57 24.87
C ILE A 125 9.42 5.75 25.52
N GLU A 126 10.75 5.67 25.68
CA GLU A 126 11.55 6.77 26.24
C GLU A 126 11.42 8.06 25.42
N THR A 127 11.40 7.95 24.09
CA THR A 127 11.25 9.10 23.20
C THR A 127 9.87 9.75 23.35
N VAL A 128 8.81 8.94 23.42
CA VAL A 128 7.44 9.42 23.65
C VAL A 128 7.33 10.08 25.03
N ASP A 129 7.90 9.47 26.08
CA ASP A 129 7.89 10.04 27.43
C ASP A 129 8.65 11.36 27.52
N LYS A 130 9.79 11.50 26.83
CA LYS A 130 10.54 12.76 26.75
C LYS A 130 9.76 13.83 26.00
N TRP A 131 9.15 13.46 24.87
CA TRP A 131 8.31 14.36 24.10
C TRP A 131 7.14 14.86 24.94
N ALA A 132 6.40 13.96 25.59
CA ALA A 132 5.26 14.29 26.46
C ALA A 132 5.62 15.20 27.65
N LYS A 133 6.89 15.21 28.09
CA LYS A 133 7.39 16.13 29.14
C LYS A 133 7.87 17.49 28.59
N SER A 134 8.01 17.61 27.28
CA SER A 134 8.48 18.83 26.59
C SER A 134 7.35 19.65 25.95
N VAL A 135 6.14 19.08 25.90
CA VAL A 135 4.88 19.75 25.52
C VAL A 135 4.08 20.05 26.78
#